data_AF-A0A958AVB0-F1
#
_entry.id   AF-A0A958AVB0-F1
#
_cell.length_a   1.000
_cell.length_b   1.000
_cell.length_c   1.000
_cell.angle_alpha   90.00
_cell.angle_beta   90.00
_cell.angle_gamma   90.00
#
_symmetry.space_group_name_H-M   'P 1'
#
loop_
_entity.id
_entity.type
_entity.pdbx_description
1 polymer ?
#
loop_
_entity_poly.entity_id
_entity_poly.type
_entity_poly.pdbx_seq_one_letter_code
_entity_poly.pdbx_strand_id
1 'polypeptide(L)'
;MANFPKIRPIEQQFENEKIIKIREIQRQFQSLRFQTGAGPYYTKEVIKCLEAGLLLAALQVATALLELFVRDLLIIEIYKKEFPEGLTSSDYRKLGKIEKDIEDGHPRFYFNKIISELAKDNIIKEQDREKIYSVYKNVRIPLHHGLTRRFVRLFSKVEIDDENDDPLVDTIFLRKSGRDHDLEEVLEDNTLNYLIIVVDFIMRYLPATNEVLSN
;
A
#
# COMPACT_ATOMS: atom_id res chain seq x y z
N MET A 1 -27.08 19.47 20.05
CA MET A 1 -26.03 18.49 19.72
C MET A 1 -26.41 17.83 18.42
N ALA A 2 -25.54 17.88 17.40
CA ALA A 2 -25.83 17.22 16.13
C ALA A 2 -25.81 15.70 16.34
N ASN A 3 -26.88 15.02 15.97
CA ASN A 3 -26.98 13.56 16.03
C ASN A 3 -26.25 13.01 14.80
N PHE A 4 -24.98 12.65 14.95
CA PHE A 4 -24.22 12.06 13.85
C PHE A 4 -24.73 10.65 13.57
N PRO A 5 -24.93 10.28 12.30
CA PRO A 5 -25.32 8.92 11.95
C PRO A 5 -24.24 7.94 12.45
N LYS A 6 -24.67 6.93 13.22
CA LYS A 6 -23.78 5.88 13.71
C LYS A 6 -23.34 5.01 12.53
N ILE A 7 -22.04 4.85 12.32
CA ILE A 7 -21.49 3.92 11.33
C ILE A 7 -22.01 2.50 11.66
N ARG A 8 -22.57 1.82 10.66
CA ARG A 8 -23.08 0.45 10.81
C ARG A 8 -21.91 -0.50 11.11
N PRO A 9 -22.10 -1.55 11.93
CA PRO A 9 -21.08 -2.58 12.10
C PRO A 9 -20.85 -3.34 10.77
N ILE A 10 -19.65 -3.92 10.57
CA ILE A 10 -19.28 -4.59 9.30
C ILE A 10 -20.22 -5.75 8.95
N GLU A 11 -20.78 -6.40 9.97
CA GLU A 11 -21.74 -7.50 9.87
C GLU A 11 -23.07 -7.08 9.22
N GLN A 12 -23.34 -5.77 9.17
CA GLN A 12 -24.50 -5.17 8.49
C GLN A 12 -24.12 -4.48 7.18
N GLN A 13 -22.84 -4.46 6.81
CA GLN A 13 -22.33 -3.78 5.62
C GLN A 13 -21.97 -4.78 4.50
N PHE A 14 -21.45 -5.95 4.85
CA PHE A 14 -20.94 -6.93 3.89
C PHE A 14 -21.54 -8.32 4.09
N GLU A 15 -21.40 -9.14 3.06
CA GLU A 15 -21.72 -10.58 3.13
C GLU A 15 -20.71 -11.34 4.00
N ASN A 16 -21.13 -12.49 4.55
CA ASN A 16 -20.34 -13.29 5.48
C ASN A 16 -18.94 -13.66 4.93
N GLU A 17 -18.83 -13.97 3.64
CA GLU A 17 -17.53 -14.30 3.02
C GLU A 17 -16.57 -13.10 3.06
N LYS A 18 -17.04 -11.91 2.66
CA LYS A 18 -16.26 -10.67 2.74
C LYS A 18 -15.88 -10.36 4.18
N ILE A 19 -16.77 -10.55 5.15
CA ILE A 19 -16.49 -10.35 6.58
C ILE A 19 -15.36 -11.27 7.05
N ILE A 20 -15.41 -12.56 6.73
CA ILE A 20 -14.36 -13.53 7.11
C ILE A 20 -13.01 -13.07 6.55
N LYS A 21 -12.98 -12.66 5.27
CA LYS A 21 -11.76 -12.16 4.62
C LYS A 21 -11.24 -10.87 5.26
N ILE A 22 -12.12 -9.92 5.60
CA ILE A 22 -11.76 -8.70 6.33
C ILE A 22 -11.14 -9.05 7.69
N ARG A 23 -11.77 -9.95 8.46
CA ARG A 23 -11.27 -10.39 9.77
C ARG A 23 -9.91 -11.08 9.66
N GLU A 24 -9.69 -11.85 8.61
CA GLU A 24 -8.40 -12.47 8.33
C GLU A 24 -7.31 -11.43 8.06
N ILE A 25 -7.57 -10.49 7.17
CA ILE A 25 -6.63 -9.39 6.86
C ILE A 25 -6.33 -8.57 8.12
N GLN A 26 -7.34 -8.30 8.96
CA GLN A 26 -7.13 -7.62 10.23
C GLN A 26 -6.17 -8.39 11.14
N ARG A 27 -6.30 -9.72 11.26
CA ARG A 27 -5.38 -10.56 12.04
C ARG A 27 -3.96 -10.50 11.49
N GLN A 28 -3.81 -10.50 10.17
CA GLN A 28 -2.50 -10.38 9.52
C GLN A 28 -1.85 -9.03 9.83
N PHE A 29 -2.57 -7.92 9.69
CA PHE A 29 -2.06 -6.60 10.10
C PHE A 29 -1.77 -6.54 11.60
N GLN A 30 -2.63 -7.11 12.45
CA GLN A 30 -2.41 -7.21 13.89
C GLN A 30 -1.19 -8.07 14.25
N SER A 31 -0.69 -8.92 13.35
CA SER A 31 0.50 -9.72 13.57
C SER A 31 1.81 -8.96 13.28
N LEU A 32 1.73 -7.83 12.57
CA LEU A 32 2.89 -6.99 12.30
C LEU A 32 3.47 -6.45 13.61
N ARG A 33 4.78 -6.66 13.82
CA ARG A 33 5.52 -6.21 15.00
C ARG A 33 6.65 -5.27 14.57
N PHE A 34 6.29 -4.04 14.24
CA PHE A 34 7.27 -2.99 14.01
C PHE A 34 7.93 -2.61 15.33
N GLN A 35 9.25 -2.51 15.35
CA GLN A 35 10.00 -2.16 16.56
C GLN A 35 10.05 -0.65 16.82
N THR A 36 10.03 0.16 15.76
CA THR A 36 10.13 1.63 15.83
C THR A 36 9.32 2.29 14.71
N GLY A 37 9.33 3.63 14.68
CA GLY A 37 8.76 4.44 13.59
C GLY A 37 7.23 4.55 13.61
N ALA A 38 6.67 4.98 12.48
CA ALA A 38 5.23 5.20 12.34
C ALA A 38 4.45 3.93 11.96
N GLY A 39 5.12 2.82 11.65
CA GLY A 39 4.48 1.55 11.24
C GLY A 39 3.33 1.06 12.13
N PRO A 40 3.47 1.06 13.48
CA PRO A 40 2.38 0.67 14.39
C PRO A 40 1.13 1.55 14.25
N TYR A 41 1.31 2.85 14.02
CA TYR A 41 0.21 3.79 13.87
C TYR A 41 -0.57 3.50 12.59
N TYR A 42 0.10 3.41 11.44
CA TYR A 42 -0.53 3.09 10.16
C TYR A 42 -1.22 1.72 10.18
N THR A 43 -0.60 0.71 10.82
CA THR A 43 -1.22 -0.62 11.00
C THR A 43 -2.55 -0.52 11.73
N LYS A 44 -2.59 0.23 12.84
CA LYS A 44 -3.80 0.45 13.62
C LYS A 44 -4.87 1.16 12.80
N GLU A 45 -4.50 2.17 12.01
CA GLU A 45 -5.42 2.89 11.14
C GLU A 45 -6.02 1.99 10.05
N VAL A 46 -5.23 1.09 9.43
CA VAL A 46 -5.76 0.09 8.47
C VAL A 46 -6.80 -0.80 9.15
N ILE A 47 -6.50 -1.33 10.33
CA ILE A 47 -7.41 -2.20 11.09
C ILE A 47 -8.72 -1.45 11.41
N LYS A 48 -8.63 -0.19 11.83
CA LYS A 48 -9.80 0.66 12.15
C LYS A 48 -10.64 0.98 10.93
N CYS A 49 -10.01 1.25 9.79
CA CYS A 49 -10.72 1.42 8.52
C CYS A 49 -11.49 0.16 8.15
N LEU A 50 -10.86 -1.02 8.27
CA LEU A 50 -11.50 -2.31 8.03
C LEU A 50 -12.65 -2.60 9.02
N GLU A 51 -12.48 -2.28 10.30
CA GLU A 51 -13.52 -2.38 11.35
C GLU A 51 -14.73 -1.48 11.07
N ALA A 52 -14.54 -0.37 10.34
CA ALA A 52 -15.59 0.55 9.96
C ALA A 52 -16.19 0.26 8.57
N GLY A 53 -15.64 -0.71 7.82
CA GLY A 53 -16.03 -1.01 6.43
C GLY A 53 -15.51 -0.02 5.39
N LEU A 54 -14.54 0.83 5.75
CA LEU A 54 -13.99 1.87 4.89
C LEU A 54 -12.87 1.31 4.00
N LEU A 55 -13.22 0.52 2.99
CA LEU A 55 -12.25 -0.20 2.13
C LEU A 55 -11.29 0.73 1.40
N LEU A 56 -11.78 1.82 0.79
CA LEU A 56 -10.92 2.80 0.12
C LEU A 56 -9.90 3.43 1.08
N ALA A 57 -10.35 3.80 2.28
CA ALA A 57 -9.47 4.39 3.30
C ALA A 57 -8.44 3.36 3.76
N ALA A 58 -8.85 2.12 4.02
CA ALA A 58 -7.94 1.03 4.39
C ALA A 58 -6.85 0.83 3.32
N LEU A 59 -7.22 0.86 2.03
CA LEU A 59 -6.29 0.71 0.91
C LEU A 59 -5.30 1.88 0.81
N GLN A 60 -5.76 3.12 1.01
CA GLN A 60 -4.89 4.30 1.03
C GLN A 60 -3.89 4.26 2.18
N VAL A 61 -4.35 3.92 3.38
CA VAL A 61 -3.47 3.82 4.55
C VAL A 61 -2.48 2.65 4.39
N ALA A 62 -2.92 1.50 3.86
CA ALA A 62 -2.06 0.35 3.64
C ALA A 62 -0.98 0.62 2.57
N THR A 63 -1.32 1.32 1.49
CA THR A 63 -0.33 1.71 0.47
C THR A 63 0.65 2.75 0.99
N ALA A 64 0.23 3.68 1.85
CA ALA A 64 1.16 4.57 2.55
C ALA A 64 2.07 3.81 3.53
N LEU A 65 1.54 2.81 4.26
CA LEU A 65 2.34 1.92 5.09
C LEU A 65 3.38 1.14 4.27
N LEU A 66 2.99 0.65 3.09
CA LEU A 66 3.91 -0.03 2.17
C LEU A 66 5.05 0.90 1.74
N GLU A 67 4.75 2.15 1.38
CA GLU A 67 5.77 3.15 1.00
C GLU A 67 6.75 3.44 2.14
N LEU A 68 6.23 3.60 3.37
CA LEU A 68 7.06 3.77 4.56
C LEU A 68 7.96 2.55 4.76
N PHE A 69 7.38 1.34 4.72
CA PHE A 69 8.09 0.11 4.98
C PHE A 69 9.22 -0.17 3.97
N VAL A 70 9.00 0.02 2.67
CA VAL A 70 10.07 -0.18 1.67
C VAL A 70 11.21 0.84 1.84
N ARG A 71 10.90 2.04 2.34
CA ARG A 71 11.91 3.06 2.64
C ARG A 71 12.74 2.64 3.84
N ASP A 72 12.10 2.22 4.92
CA ASP A 72 12.78 1.70 6.13
C ASP A 72 13.69 0.52 5.77
N LEU A 73 13.23 -0.39 4.91
CA LEU A 73 14.01 -1.53 4.45
C LEU A 73 15.27 -1.10 3.68
N LEU A 74 15.16 -0.09 2.81
CA LEU A 74 16.32 0.45 2.09
C LEU A 74 17.28 1.20 3.02
N ILE A 75 16.76 2.00 3.96
CA ILE A 75 17.58 2.71 4.96
C ILE A 75 18.44 1.71 5.73
N ILE A 76 17.80 0.64 6.21
CA ILE A 76 18.48 -0.39 6.99
C ILE A 76 19.52 -1.12 6.14
N GLU A 77 19.23 -1.39 4.88
CA GLU A 77 20.20 -2.05 4.00
C GLU A 77 21.42 -1.16 3.71
N ILE A 78 21.21 0.12 3.42
CA ILE A 78 22.31 1.07 3.25
C ILE A 78 23.13 1.17 4.54
N TYR A 79 22.46 1.23 5.70
CA TYR A 79 23.14 1.26 6.99
C TYR A 79 24.03 0.02 7.19
N LYS A 80 23.52 -1.18 6.93
CA LYS A 80 24.31 -2.44 7.04
C LYS A 80 25.56 -2.42 6.16
N LYS A 81 25.44 -1.85 4.95
CA LYS A 81 26.55 -1.75 3.99
C LYS A 81 27.61 -0.74 4.43
N GLU A 82 27.19 0.38 5.00
CA GLU A 82 28.09 1.45 5.45
C GLU A 82 28.73 1.16 6.83
N PHE A 83 28.02 0.44 7.71
CA PHE A 83 28.39 0.20 9.11
C PHE A 83 28.23 -1.29 9.48
N PRO A 84 29.13 -2.17 9.03
CA PRO A 84 29.04 -3.62 9.24
C PRO A 84 29.17 -4.03 10.72
N GLU A 85 29.70 -3.17 11.58
CA GLU A 85 29.82 -3.38 13.03
C GLU A 85 28.48 -3.45 13.78
N GLY A 86 27.36 -3.13 13.12
CA GLY A 86 26.02 -3.19 13.70
C GLY A 86 25.48 -1.84 14.17
N LEU A 87 24.24 -1.84 14.66
CA LEU A 87 23.60 -0.65 15.18
C LEU A 87 24.01 -0.43 16.63
N THR A 88 24.47 0.77 16.99
CA THR A 88 24.61 1.21 18.38
C THR A 88 23.58 2.29 18.69
N SER A 89 23.32 2.52 19.97
CA SER A 89 22.44 3.60 20.44
C SER A 89 22.91 5.00 20.03
N SER A 90 24.15 5.17 19.56
CA SER A 90 24.66 6.44 19.02
C SER A 90 24.38 6.64 17.53
N ASP A 91 23.93 5.60 16.82
CA ASP A 91 23.81 5.57 15.36
C ASP A 91 22.48 6.07 14.80
N TYR A 92 21.52 6.44 15.66
CA TYR A 92 20.26 7.06 15.22
C TYR A 92 20.48 8.31 14.35
N ARG A 93 21.56 9.07 14.59
CA ARG A 93 21.92 10.22 13.73
C ARG A 93 22.36 9.79 12.34
N LYS A 94 23.01 8.63 12.21
CA LYS A 94 23.43 8.08 10.92
C LYS A 94 22.22 7.58 10.13
N LEU A 95 21.31 6.86 10.78
CA LEU A 95 20.04 6.45 10.17
C LEU A 95 19.24 7.67 9.67
N GLY A 96 19.09 8.71 10.50
CA GLY A 96 18.41 9.94 10.08
C GLY A 96 19.10 10.67 8.92
N LYS A 97 20.43 10.55 8.77
CA LYS A 97 21.15 11.08 7.62
C LYS A 97 20.83 10.27 6.35
N ILE A 98 20.86 8.94 6.42
CA ILE A 98 20.52 8.06 5.30
C ILE A 98 19.07 8.30 4.86
N GLU A 99 18.14 8.38 5.82
CA GLU A 99 16.74 8.71 5.56
C GLU A 99 16.61 10.05 4.81
N LYS A 100 17.27 11.09 5.32
CA LYS A 100 17.29 12.40 4.67
C LYS A 100 17.87 12.34 3.26
N ASP A 101 18.96 11.61 3.05
CA ASP A 101 19.59 11.48 1.74
C ASP A 101 18.70 10.73 0.74
N ILE A 102 17.88 9.78 1.20
CA ILE A 102 16.88 9.08 0.38
C ILE A 102 15.70 10.01 0.05
N GLU A 103 15.20 10.77 1.02
CA GLU A 103 14.01 11.61 0.87
C GLU A 103 14.26 12.92 0.14
N ASP A 104 15.35 13.61 0.46
CA ASP A 104 15.70 14.95 -0.01
C ASP A 104 16.80 14.93 -1.09
N GLY A 105 17.46 13.79 -1.30
CA GLY A 105 18.58 13.67 -2.23
C GLY A 105 18.24 13.99 -3.69
N HIS A 106 19.28 14.26 -4.47
CA HIS A 106 19.18 14.51 -5.91
C HIS A 106 20.08 13.55 -6.69
N PRO A 107 19.51 12.58 -7.45
CA PRO A 107 18.08 12.36 -7.70
C PRO A 107 17.34 11.67 -6.53
N ARG A 108 16.08 12.08 -6.29
CA ARG A 108 15.21 11.53 -5.24
C ARG A 108 14.92 10.04 -5.47
N PHE A 109 14.83 9.27 -4.39
CA PHE A 109 14.46 7.86 -4.44
C PHE A 109 12.93 7.70 -4.47
N TYR A 110 12.38 7.65 -5.67
CA TYR A 110 10.98 7.29 -5.88
C TYR A 110 10.74 5.80 -5.57
N PHE A 111 9.49 5.43 -5.27
CA PHE A 111 9.10 4.06 -4.91
C PHE A 111 9.66 3.00 -5.86
N ASN A 112 9.55 3.22 -7.18
CA ASN A 112 10.08 2.32 -8.20
C ASN A 112 11.61 2.13 -8.12
N LYS A 113 12.34 3.20 -7.80
CA LYS A 113 13.79 3.13 -7.61
C LYS A 113 14.13 2.35 -6.34
N ILE A 114 13.43 2.62 -5.23
CA ILE A 114 13.62 1.93 -3.95
C ILE A 114 13.46 0.41 -4.12
N ILE A 115 12.33 -0.04 -4.66
CA ILE A 115 12.07 -1.47 -4.84
C ILE A 115 13.02 -2.12 -5.84
N SER A 116 13.53 -1.36 -6.83
CA SER A 116 14.51 -1.86 -7.79
C SER A 116 15.88 -2.07 -7.16
N GLU A 117 16.35 -1.14 -6.32
CA GLU A 117 17.61 -1.32 -5.57
C GLU A 117 17.49 -2.49 -4.58
N LEU A 118 16.38 -2.59 -3.84
CA LEU A 118 16.13 -3.72 -2.94
C LEU A 118 16.15 -5.08 -3.66
N ALA A 119 15.57 -5.16 -4.86
CA ALA A 119 15.57 -6.39 -5.65
C ALA A 119 16.95 -6.70 -6.23
N LYS A 120 17.66 -5.68 -6.74
CA LYS A 120 19.02 -5.79 -7.27
C LYS A 120 20.01 -6.29 -6.21
N ASP A 121 19.83 -5.86 -4.97
CA ASP A 121 20.62 -6.30 -3.82
C ASP A 121 20.15 -7.64 -3.23
N ASN A 122 19.16 -8.30 -3.85
CA ASN A 122 18.54 -9.56 -3.39
C ASN A 122 17.91 -9.49 -1.99
N ILE A 123 17.55 -8.30 -1.52
CA ILE A 123 16.84 -8.09 -0.25
C ILE A 123 15.38 -8.52 -0.39
N ILE A 124 14.80 -8.26 -1.56
CA ILE A 124 13.47 -8.77 -1.93
C ILE A 124 13.56 -9.63 -3.19
N LYS A 125 12.63 -10.58 -3.31
CA LYS A 125 12.50 -11.42 -4.50
C LYS A 125 11.94 -10.60 -5.66
N GLU A 126 12.41 -10.88 -6.88
CA GLU A 126 11.94 -10.21 -8.10
C GLU A 126 10.42 -10.33 -8.30
N GLN A 127 9.84 -11.50 -8.02
CA GLN A 127 8.39 -11.72 -8.07
C GLN A 127 7.62 -10.82 -7.09
N ASP A 128 8.18 -10.56 -5.90
CA ASP A 128 7.56 -9.70 -4.91
C ASP A 128 7.70 -8.23 -5.33
N ARG A 129 8.84 -7.83 -5.92
CA ARG A 129 9.03 -6.51 -6.55
C ARG A 129 7.96 -6.22 -7.59
N GLU A 130 7.72 -7.16 -8.52
CA GLU A 130 6.71 -7.00 -9.57
C GLU A 130 5.30 -6.83 -8.98
N LYS A 131 4.95 -7.64 -7.98
CA LYS A 131 3.65 -7.56 -7.30
C LYS A 131 3.44 -6.20 -6.64
N ILE A 132 4.37 -5.74 -5.80
CA ILE A 132 4.21 -4.45 -5.12
C ILE A 132 4.30 -3.27 -6.08
N TYR A 133 5.10 -3.37 -7.14
CA TYR A 133 5.16 -2.35 -8.18
C TYR A 133 3.81 -2.23 -8.90
N SER A 134 3.16 -3.37 -9.19
CA SER A 134 1.82 -3.40 -9.76
C SER A 134 0.80 -2.73 -8.83
N VAL A 135 0.82 -3.04 -7.52
CA VAL A 135 -0.04 -2.36 -6.54
C VAL A 135 0.20 -0.86 -6.56
N TYR A 136 1.46 -0.41 -6.51
CA TYR A 136 1.77 1.01 -6.51
C TYR A 136 1.30 1.72 -7.79
N LYS A 137 1.61 1.14 -8.96
CA LYS A 137 1.30 1.71 -10.27
C LYS A 137 -0.21 1.73 -10.57
N ASN A 138 -0.92 0.67 -10.21
CA ASN A 138 -2.31 0.45 -10.61
C ASN A 138 -3.32 0.88 -9.53
N VAL A 139 -2.89 1.00 -8.28
CA VAL A 139 -3.75 1.36 -7.14
C VAL A 139 -3.34 2.71 -6.55
N ARG A 140 -2.12 2.80 -6.02
CA ARG A 140 -1.69 3.98 -5.26
C ARG A 140 -1.67 5.23 -6.14
N ILE A 141 -1.02 5.19 -7.31
CA ILE A 141 -0.94 6.35 -8.21
C ILE A 141 -2.35 6.81 -8.65
N PRO A 142 -3.22 5.96 -9.22
CA PRO A 142 -4.53 6.42 -9.66
C PRO A 142 -5.38 6.98 -8.52
N LEU A 143 -5.47 6.29 -7.38
CA LEU A 143 -6.33 6.72 -6.30
C LEU A 143 -5.79 7.99 -5.61
N HIS A 144 -4.47 8.12 -5.44
CA HIS A 144 -3.86 9.31 -4.83
C HIS A 144 -4.08 10.57 -5.68
N HIS A 145 -4.03 10.43 -7.01
CA HIS A 145 -4.20 11.55 -7.94
C HIS A 145 -5.66 11.75 -8.39
N GLY A 146 -6.63 11.05 -7.78
CA GLY A 146 -8.05 11.16 -8.16
C GLY A 146 -8.36 10.66 -9.58
N LEU A 147 -7.51 9.82 -10.16
CA LEU A 147 -7.67 9.24 -11.50
C LEU A 147 -8.61 8.01 -11.44
N THR A 148 -9.81 8.18 -10.91
CA THR A 148 -10.77 7.09 -10.66
C THR A 148 -11.12 6.30 -11.92
N ARG A 149 -11.24 6.95 -13.09
CA ARG A 149 -11.45 6.26 -14.37
C ARG A 149 -10.31 5.33 -14.75
N ARG A 150 -9.06 5.78 -14.53
CA ARG A 150 -7.89 4.95 -14.81
C ARG A 150 -7.88 3.74 -13.88
N PHE A 151 -8.26 3.92 -12.62
CA PHE A 151 -8.40 2.84 -11.68
C PHE A 151 -9.47 1.83 -12.14
N VAL A 152 -10.71 2.29 -12.39
CA VAL A 152 -11.80 1.42 -12.87
C VAL A 152 -11.42 0.67 -14.13
N ARG A 153 -10.87 1.35 -15.16
CA ARG A 153 -10.49 0.73 -16.44
C ARG A 153 -9.47 -0.40 -16.30
N LEU A 154 -8.57 -0.33 -15.32
CA LEU A 154 -7.58 -1.38 -15.10
C LEU A 154 -8.20 -2.68 -14.58
N PHE A 155 -9.44 -2.64 -14.07
CA PHE A 155 -10.09 -3.74 -13.37
C PHE A 155 -11.45 -4.13 -13.97
N SER A 156 -12.12 -3.21 -14.64
CA SER A 156 -13.27 -3.51 -15.49
C SER A 156 -12.75 -4.24 -16.73
N LYS A 157 -13.18 -5.48 -16.96
CA LYS A 157 -12.88 -6.27 -18.18
C LYS A 157 -13.52 -5.69 -19.46
N VAL A 158 -13.79 -4.39 -19.47
CA VAL A 158 -14.34 -3.69 -20.62
C VAL A 158 -13.23 -3.62 -21.64
N GLU A 159 -13.29 -4.49 -22.64
CA GLU A 159 -12.50 -4.38 -23.87
C GLU A 159 -12.90 -3.04 -24.51
N ILE A 160 -11.96 -2.10 -24.51
CA ILE A 160 -12.08 -0.91 -25.34
C ILE A 160 -11.61 -1.37 -26.71
N ASP A 161 -12.51 -1.33 -27.68
CA ASP A 161 -12.21 -1.62 -29.07
C ASP A 161 -11.20 -0.55 -29.56
N ASP A 162 -9.92 -0.91 -29.62
CA ASP A 162 -8.78 -0.03 -29.96
C ASP A 162 -8.89 0.59 -31.37
N GLU A 163 -9.85 0.18 -32.19
CA GLU A 163 -10.05 0.71 -33.55
C GLU A 163 -10.69 2.11 -33.59
N ASN A 164 -11.28 2.59 -32.50
CA ASN A 164 -11.83 3.94 -32.41
C ASN A 164 -11.25 4.70 -31.22
N ASP A 165 -9.94 4.95 -31.29
CA ASP A 165 -9.12 5.72 -30.35
C ASP A 165 -9.46 7.23 -30.40
N ASP A 166 -10.76 7.59 -30.45
CA ASP A 166 -11.22 8.96 -30.35
C ASP A 166 -11.55 9.27 -28.87
N PRO A 167 -10.68 10.01 -28.15
CA PRO A 167 -10.88 10.33 -26.74
C PRO A 167 -12.20 11.08 -26.47
N LEU A 168 -12.85 11.64 -27.50
CA LEU A 168 -14.19 12.24 -27.40
C LEU A 168 -15.30 11.19 -27.29
N VAL A 169 -15.20 10.06 -27.99
CA VAL A 169 -16.22 8.99 -27.99
C VAL A 169 -16.23 8.27 -26.65
N ASP A 170 -15.06 7.95 -26.10
CA ASP A 170 -14.87 7.41 -24.76
C ASP A 170 -15.44 8.34 -23.67
N THR A 171 -15.26 9.65 -23.83
CA THR A 171 -15.76 10.64 -22.87
C THR A 171 -17.29 10.79 -22.91
N ILE A 172 -17.92 10.49 -24.05
CA ILE A 172 -19.36 10.61 -24.29
C ILE A 172 -20.11 9.31 -23.94
N PHE A 173 -19.56 8.13 -24.25
CA PHE A 173 -20.17 6.85 -23.88
C PHE A 173 -20.10 6.59 -22.36
N LEU A 174 -18.97 6.90 -21.70
CA LEU A 174 -18.84 6.86 -20.23
C LEU A 174 -19.56 8.01 -19.50
N ARG A 175 -20.24 8.92 -20.21
CA ARG A 175 -21.17 9.88 -19.60
C ARG A 175 -22.57 9.28 -19.40
N LYS A 176 -22.94 8.24 -20.16
CA LYS A 176 -24.29 7.67 -20.14
C LYS A 176 -24.44 6.44 -19.24
N SER A 177 -23.35 5.77 -18.88
CA SER A 177 -23.36 4.64 -17.93
C SER A 177 -22.62 5.01 -16.63
N GLY A 178 -23.36 5.16 -15.53
CA GLY A 178 -22.95 4.76 -14.17
C GLY A 178 -21.54 5.12 -13.64
N ARG A 179 -20.99 6.32 -13.90
CA ARG A 179 -19.63 6.74 -13.46
C ARG A 179 -19.21 6.38 -12.04
N ASP A 180 -20.16 6.37 -11.09
CA ASP A 180 -19.88 6.13 -9.68
C ASP A 180 -20.19 4.70 -9.24
N HIS A 181 -21.06 3.97 -9.97
CA HIS A 181 -21.44 2.59 -9.60
C HIS A 181 -20.27 1.62 -9.85
N ASP A 182 -19.50 1.82 -10.91
CA ASP A 182 -18.38 0.93 -11.21
C ASP A 182 -17.20 1.10 -10.24
N LEU A 183 -17.01 2.29 -9.64
CA LEU A 183 -15.88 2.53 -8.74
C LEU A 183 -16.07 1.80 -7.41
N GLU A 184 -17.26 1.87 -6.83
CA GLU A 184 -17.57 1.21 -5.56
C GLU A 184 -17.47 -0.32 -5.72
N GLU A 185 -18.05 -0.88 -6.77
CA GLU A 185 -17.97 -2.31 -7.08
C GLU A 185 -16.50 -2.76 -7.31
N VAL A 186 -15.74 -2.05 -8.14
CA VAL A 186 -14.32 -2.35 -8.37
C VAL A 186 -13.51 -2.28 -7.07
N LEU A 187 -13.78 -1.28 -6.21
CA LEU A 187 -13.12 -1.17 -4.92
C LEU A 187 -13.47 -2.35 -4.02
N GLU A 188 -14.75 -2.69 -3.90
CA GLU A 188 -15.18 -3.81 -3.06
C GLU A 188 -14.57 -5.14 -3.49
N ASP A 189 -14.52 -5.40 -4.80
CA ASP A 189 -14.06 -6.68 -5.35
C ASP A 189 -12.54 -6.84 -5.27
N ASN A 190 -11.78 -5.75 -5.39
CA ASN A 190 -10.34 -5.81 -5.54
C ASN A 190 -9.57 -5.39 -4.28
N THR A 191 -10.13 -4.52 -3.42
CA THR A 191 -9.40 -3.94 -2.29
C THR A 191 -8.82 -5.01 -1.37
N LEU A 192 -9.61 -6.04 -1.03
CA LEU A 192 -9.16 -7.08 -0.10
C LEU A 192 -7.96 -7.86 -0.68
N ASN A 193 -7.90 -8.08 -1.99
CA ASN A 193 -6.76 -8.74 -2.63
C ASN A 193 -5.49 -7.87 -2.55
N TYR A 194 -5.63 -6.55 -2.72
CA TYR A 194 -4.49 -5.64 -2.58
C TYR A 194 -3.99 -5.53 -1.15
N LEU A 195 -4.90 -5.48 -0.18
CA LEU A 195 -4.52 -5.49 1.23
C LEU A 195 -3.76 -6.77 1.60
N ILE A 196 -4.15 -7.93 1.06
CA ILE A 196 -3.42 -9.19 1.20
C ILE A 196 -2.01 -9.07 0.61
N ILE A 197 -1.87 -8.58 -0.63
CA ILE A 197 -0.55 -8.41 -1.26
C ILE A 197 0.36 -7.50 -0.40
N VAL A 198 -0.19 -6.41 0.13
CA VAL A 198 0.56 -5.47 0.98
C VAL A 198 1.00 -6.13 2.28
N VAL A 199 0.08 -6.74 3.02
CA VAL A 199 0.40 -7.33 4.33
C VAL A 199 1.32 -8.53 4.20
N ASP A 200 1.13 -9.39 3.19
CA ASP A 200 2.01 -10.53 2.91
C ASP A 200 3.44 -10.07 2.60
N PHE A 201 3.58 -9.00 1.82
CA PHE A 201 4.88 -8.41 1.52
C PHE A 201 5.56 -7.90 2.81
N ILE A 202 4.85 -7.11 3.62
CA ILE A 202 5.42 -6.58 4.86
C ILE A 202 5.78 -7.72 5.82
N MET A 203 4.87 -8.67 6.06
CA MET A 203 5.12 -9.82 6.93
C MET A 203 6.37 -10.60 6.55
N ARG A 204 6.61 -10.76 5.24
CA ARG A 204 7.77 -11.50 4.72
C ARG A 204 9.10 -10.81 5.01
N TYR A 205 9.15 -9.50 4.90
CA TYR A 205 10.41 -8.74 4.95
C TYR A 205 10.63 -7.97 6.25
N LEU A 206 9.60 -7.84 7.11
CA LEU A 206 9.70 -7.19 8.41
C LEU A 206 10.74 -7.80 9.36
N PRO A 207 11.01 -9.13 9.37
CA PRO A 207 12.09 -9.68 10.18
C PRO A 207 13.46 -9.05 9.87
N ALA A 208 13.74 -8.76 8.60
CA ALA A 208 15.02 -8.20 8.18
C ALA A 208 15.28 -6.79 8.75
N THR A 209 14.22 -6.01 9.00
CA THR A 209 14.31 -4.71 9.66
C THR A 209 14.45 -4.85 11.17
N ASN A 210 13.72 -5.78 11.77
CA ASN A 210 13.73 -6.01 13.22
C ASN A 210 15.05 -6.58 13.73
N GLU A 211 15.73 -7.43 12.96
CA GLU A 211 17.04 -7.97 13.33
C GLU A 211 18.08 -6.86 13.60
N VAL A 212 18.01 -5.74 12.86
CA VAL A 212 18.96 -4.63 13.03
C VAL A 212 18.64 -3.79 14.25
N LEU A 213 17.36 -3.56 14.50
CA LEU A 213 16.88 -2.69 15.57
C LEU A 213 16.88 -3.37 16.95
N SER A 214 17.13 -4.69 17.00
CA SER A 214 17.18 -5.47 18.24
C SER A 214 18.57 -5.55 18.88
N ASN A 215 19.62 -5.07 18.19
CA ASN A 215 21.01 -5.04 18.67
C ASN A 215 21.34 -3.65 19.25
#